data_AF-A0A1F7YTW3-F1
#
_entry.id   AF-A0A1F7YTW3-F1
#
_cell.length_a   1.000
_cell.length_b   1.000
_cell.length_c   1.000
_cell.angle_alpha   90.00
_cell.angle_beta   90.00
_cell.angle_gamma   90.00
#
_symmetry.space_group_name_H-M   'P 1'
#
loop_
_entity.id
_entity.type
_entity.pdbx_description
1 polymer ?
#
loop_
_entity_poly.entity_id
_entity_poly.type
_entity_poly.pdbx_seq_one_letter_code
_entity_poly.pdbx_strand_id
1 'polypeptide(L)'
;MLRDQDISHAEFAVIVTHALKEGKSKFFIEENIIVIDPLGLLDMAVLLRNSLVEMHKLKLTKEEVKEKGVQILRYMQSGEFRNSMVDTIEKSRKAYEILVGEVKDYQKTWTERIKLYYAIHENIQGVRRSIGEIVTGGTVELEKYDFMQLEGSELLKLKSGNNTI
;
A
#
# COMPACT_ATOMS: atom_id res chain seq x y z
N MET A 1 19.06 -10.36 20.40
CA MET A 1 19.25 -9.04 19.77
C MET A 1 20.72 -8.65 19.72
N LEU A 2 21.44 -8.54 20.84
CA LEU A 2 22.92 -8.37 20.80
C LEU A 2 23.61 -9.42 19.89
N ARG A 3 23.12 -10.66 19.92
CA ARG A 3 23.69 -11.77 19.13
C ARG A 3 23.76 -11.53 17.62
N ASP A 4 22.77 -10.87 17.00
CA ASP A 4 22.77 -10.66 15.54
C ASP A 4 23.67 -9.49 15.12
N GLN A 5 23.76 -8.45 15.95
CA GLN A 5 24.75 -7.37 15.77
C GLN A 5 26.18 -7.89 15.91
N ASP A 6 26.42 -8.73 16.91
CA ASP A 6 27.74 -9.33 17.16
C ASP A 6 28.16 -10.25 16.01
N ILE A 7 27.23 -11.05 15.47
CA ILE A 7 27.48 -11.95 14.33
C ILE A 7 27.79 -11.16 13.05
N SER A 8 27.14 -10.01 12.85
CA SER A 8 27.27 -9.19 11.64
C SER A 8 28.38 -8.14 11.72
N HIS A 9 29.04 -8.01 12.89
CA HIS A 9 29.99 -6.93 13.18
C HIS A 9 29.42 -5.53 12.89
N ALA A 10 28.11 -5.35 13.06
CA ALA A 10 27.43 -4.10 12.77
C ALA A 10 27.40 -3.18 14.01
N GLU A 11 27.88 -1.95 13.85
CA GLU A 11 27.84 -0.93 14.92
C GLU A 11 26.42 -0.38 15.16
N PHE A 12 25.51 -0.56 14.21
CA PHE A 12 24.16 -0.01 14.22
C PHE A 12 23.13 -1.06 13.80
N ALA A 13 21.92 -1.00 14.37
CA ALA A 13 20.82 -1.87 13.99
C ALA A 13 19.52 -1.08 13.79
N VAL A 14 18.71 -1.55 12.84
CA VAL A 14 17.35 -1.07 12.61
C VAL A 14 16.40 -2.24 12.80
N ILE A 15 15.43 -2.07 13.69
CA ILE A 15 14.33 -2.99 13.95
C ILE A 15 13.07 -2.40 13.36
N VAL A 16 12.42 -3.22 12.54
CA VAL A 16 11.16 -2.87 11.90
C VAL A 16 10.06 -3.68 12.57
N THR A 17 9.07 -2.99 13.16
CA THR A 17 8.00 -3.67 13.89
C THR A 17 6.73 -2.85 13.96
N HIS A 18 5.59 -3.51 13.88
CA HIS A 18 4.29 -2.90 14.21
C HIS A 18 4.04 -2.84 15.72
N ALA A 19 4.84 -3.53 16.54
CA ALA A 19 4.67 -3.56 17.98
C ALA A 19 5.12 -2.24 18.61
N LEU A 20 4.25 -1.61 19.39
CA LEU A 20 4.55 -0.43 20.16
C LEU A 20 4.91 -0.83 21.59
N LYS A 21 6.11 -0.45 22.03
CA LYS A 21 6.50 -0.50 23.44
C LYS A 21 5.69 0.56 24.20
N GLU A 22 5.17 0.20 25.37
CA GLU A 22 4.38 1.13 26.19
C GLU A 22 5.15 2.45 26.43
N GLY A 23 4.48 3.58 26.21
CA GLY A 23 5.08 4.91 26.35
C GLY A 23 6.06 5.34 25.25
N LYS A 24 6.24 4.55 24.17
CA LYS A 24 7.09 4.91 23.02
C LYS A 24 6.25 5.21 21.77
N SER A 25 6.75 6.08 20.89
CA SER A 25 6.12 6.35 19.59
C SER A 25 6.49 5.30 18.55
N LYS A 26 5.87 5.38 17.36
CA LYS A 26 6.16 4.54 16.18
C LYS A 26 7.59 4.67 15.63
N PHE A 27 8.36 5.62 16.14
CA PHE A 27 9.79 5.75 15.93
C PHE A 27 10.47 6.06 17.26
N PHE A 28 11.50 5.31 17.63
CA PHE A 28 12.36 5.60 18.78
C PHE A 28 13.73 4.94 18.64
N ILE A 29 14.68 5.37 19.45
CA ILE A 29 16.01 4.76 19.53
C ILE A 29 16.23 4.27 20.97
N GLU A 30 16.71 3.04 21.13
CA GLU A 30 17.05 2.42 22.42
C GLU A 30 18.40 1.72 22.25
N GLU A 31 19.39 2.07 23.07
CA GLU A 31 20.73 1.44 23.04
C GLU A 31 21.38 1.39 21.63
N ASN A 32 21.30 2.49 20.85
CA ASN A 32 21.77 2.59 19.46
C ASN A 32 21.01 1.72 18.45
N ILE A 33 19.90 1.13 18.85
CA ILE A 33 18.99 0.39 17.99
C ILE A 33 17.85 1.34 17.60
N ILE A 34 17.72 1.56 16.30
CA ILE A 34 16.60 2.32 15.73
C ILE A 34 15.41 1.38 15.66
N VAL A 35 14.28 1.75 16.26
CA VAL A 35 13.03 0.99 16.19
C VAL A 35 11.99 1.83 15.45
N ILE A 36 11.44 1.28 14.37
CA ILE A 36 10.55 2.02 13.46
C ILE A 36 9.36 1.17 12.98
N ASP A 37 8.20 1.81 12.83
CA ASP A 37 7.03 1.23 12.18
C ASP A 37 7.31 1.00 10.68
N PRO A 38 6.84 -0.12 10.08
CA PRO A 38 7.05 -0.43 8.67
C PRO A 38 6.66 0.69 7.70
N LEU A 39 5.66 1.51 8.04
CA LEU A 39 5.23 2.63 7.18
C LEU A 39 6.28 3.75 7.06
N GLY A 40 7.24 3.83 7.98
CA GLY A 40 8.35 4.79 7.91
C GLY A 40 9.67 4.18 7.46
N LEU A 41 9.72 2.86 7.20
CA LEU A 41 10.96 2.16 6.87
C LEU A 41 11.60 2.68 5.59
N LEU A 42 10.80 2.94 4.55
CA LEU A 42 11.33 3.34 3.25
C LEU A 42 12.08 4.67 3.34
N ASP A 43 11.46 5.68 3.97
CA ASP A 43 12.06 6.99 4.19
C ASP A 43 13.34 6.87 5.03
N MET A 44 13.31 6.01 6.05
CA MET A 44 14.47 5.79 6.89
C MET A 44 15.62 5.11 6.13
N ALA A 45 15.31 4.09 5.33
CA ALA A 45 16.30 3.39 4.52
C ALA A 45 16.96 4.32 3.50
N VAL A 46 16.16 5.17 2.84
CA VAL A 46 16.66 6.18 1.89
C VAL A 46 17.58 7.17 2.60
N LEU A 47 17.19 7.68 3.77
CA LEU A 47 18.02 8.62 4.53
C LEU A 47 19.35 7.99 4.92
N LEU A 48 19.33 6.80 5.55
CA LEU A 48 20.55 6.10 5.96
C LEU A 48 21.46 5.79 4.78
N ARG A 49 20.90 5.32 3.66
CA ARG A 49 21.64 5.07 2.43
C ARG A 49 22.29 6.34 1.91
N ASN A 50 21.55 7.45 1.85
CA ASN A 50 22.08 8.70 1.33
C ASN A 50 23.19 9.24 2.22
N SER A 51 23.08 9.11 3.55
CA SER A 51 24.17 9.46 4.47
C SER A 51 25.43 8.62 4.20
N LEU A 52 25.30 7.31 4.00
CA LEU A 52 26.43 6.43 3.66
C LEU A 52 27.07 6.81 2.32
N VAL A 53 26.24 7.10 1.31
CA VAL A 53 26.70 7.51 -0.02
C VAL A 53 27.45 8.85 0.05
N GLU A 54 26.95 9.84 0.79
CA GLU A 54 27.64 11.13 0.95
C GLU A 54 28.97 10.98 1.69
N MET A 55 29.01 10.21 2.78
CA MET A 55 30.27 9.91 3.47
C MET A 55 31.30 9.23 2.55
N HIS A 56 30.84 8.32 1.68
CA HIS A 56 31.70 7.68 0.70
C HIS A 56 32.24 8.66 -0.34
N LYS A 57 31.40 9.56 -0.87
CA LYS A 57 31.81 10.61 -1.82
C LYS A 57 32.87 11.55 -1.24
N LEU A 58 32.76 11.86 0.04
CA LEU A 58 33.73 12.68 0.78
C LEU A 58 35.03 11.95 1.13
N LYS A 59 35.13 10.65 0.82
CA LYS A 59 36.29 9.79 1.11
C LYS A 59 36.69 9.80 2.58
N LEU A 60 35.70 9.84 3.47
CA LEU A 60 35.94 9.79 4.92
C LEU A 60 36.66 8.50 5.32
N THR A 61 37.57 8.62 6.28
CA THR A 61 38.21 7.50 6.96
C THR A 61 37.20 6.72 7.81
N LYS A 62 37.57 5.52 8.27
CA LYS A 62 36.69 4.69 9.11
C LYS A 62 36.32 5.39 10.42
N GLU A 63 37.29 6.03 11.07
CA GLU A 63 37.07 6.83 12.27
C GLU A 63 36.11 8.00 12.03
N GLU A 64 36.25 8.72 10.91
CA GLU A 64 35.34 9.81 10.56
C GLU A 64 33.92 9.30 10.27
N VAL A 65 33.76 8.19 9.54
CA VAL A 65 32.45 7.56 9.29
C VAL A 65 31.77 7.19 10.62
N LYS A 66 32.53 6.60 11.55
CA LYS A 66 32.02 6.23 12.88
C LYS A 66 31.58 7.46 13.66
N GLU A 67 32.40 8.52 13.68
CA GLU A 67 32.07 9.77 14.36
C GLU A 67 30.79 10.40 13.78
N LYS A 68 30.67 10.47 12.45
CA LYS A 68 29.48 10.99 11.77
C LYS A 68 28.25 10.10 12.01
N GLY A 69 28.40 8.79 12.04
CA GLY A 69 27.32 7.86 12.38
C GLY A 69 26.75 8.13 13.77
N VAL A 70 27.61 8.35 14.77
CA VAL A 70 27.18 8.73 16.13
C VAL A 70 26.48 10.10 16.13
N GLN A 71 26.98 11.08 15.38
CA GLN A 71 26.33 12.39 15.25
C GLN A 71 24.93 12.28 14.62
N ILE A 72 24.78 11.47 13.58
CA ILE A 72 23.50 11.18 12.92
C ILE A 72 22.53 10.54 13.93
N LEU A 73 22.95 9.51 14.67
CA LEU A 73 22.10 8.90 15.70
C LEU A 73 21.65 9.90 16.76
N ARG A 74 22.54 10.77 17.23
CA ARG A 74 22.17 11.83 18.19
C ARG A 74 21.14 12.78 17.60
N TYR A 75 21.30 13.16 16.33
CA TYR A 75 20.29 13.97 15.64
C TYR A 75 18.97 13.22 15.50
N MET A 76 18.98 11.91 15.22
CA MET A 76 17.76 11.11 15.16
C MET A 76 17.04 11.00 16.50
N GLN A 77 17.77 11.12 17.62
CA GLN A 77 17.20 11.21 18.96
C GLN A 77 16.65 12.60 19.29
N SER A 78 16.93 13.62 18.47
CA SER A 78 16.38 14.96 18.65
C SER A 78 14.85 14.95 18.50
N GLY A 79 14.19 15.86 19.21
CA GLY A 79 12.74 16.02 19.12
C GLY A 79 12.28 16.35 17.70
N GLU A 80 13.05 17.16 16.95
CA GLU A 80 12.73 17.54 15.58
C GLU A 80 12.67 16.33 14.64
N PHE A 81 13.74 15.54 14.60
CA PHE A 81 13.81 14.35 13.75
C PHE A 81 12.70 13.36 14.09
N ARG A 82 12.55 13.06 15.38
CA ARG A 82 11.53 12.13 15.87
C ARG A 82 10.14 12.61 15.48
N ASN A 83 9.82 13.89 15.66
CA ASN A 83 8.51 14.44 15.33
C ASN A 83 8.24 14.34 13.82
N SER A 84 9.23 14.68 12.99
CA SER A 84 9.11 14.57 11.54
C SER A 84 8.88 13.13 11.06
N MET A 85 9.61 12.17 11.62
CA MET A 85 9.44 10.75 11.30
C MET A 85 8.08 10.23 11.76
N VAL A 86 7.64 10.55 12.97
CA VAL A 86 6.33 10.13 13.49
C VAL A 86 5.21 10.73 12.64
N ASP A 87 5.28 12.02 12.33
CA ASP A 87 4.30 12.70 11.47
C ASP A 87 4.23 12.08 10.06
N THR A 88 5.37 11.75 9.47
CA THR A 88 5.45 11.04 8.19
C THR A 88 4.75 9.67 8.27
N ILE A 89 5.04 8.89 9.31
CA ILE A 89 4.40 7.58 9.53
C ILE A 89 2.87 7.73 9.66
N GLU A 90 2.39 8.72 10.41
CA GLU A 90 0.95 8.96 10.57
C GLU A 90 0.29 9.40 9.24
N LYS A 91 0.94 10.27 8.47
CA LYS A 91 0.45 10.70 7.16
C LYS A 91 0.40 9.54 6.17
N SER A 92 1.43 8.71 6.12
CA SER A 92 1.45 7.50 5.30
C SER A 92 0.31 6.54 5.66
N ARG A 93 0.04 6.37 6.96
CA ARG A 93 -1.10 5.58 7.44
C ARG A 93 -2.44 6.16 6.99
N LYS A 94 -2.63 7.46 7.20
CA LYS A 94 -3.85 8.16 6.80
C LYS A 94 -4.09 8.08 5.29
N ALA A 95 -3.05 8.25 4.48
CA ALA A 95 -3.13 8.11 3.03
C ALA A 95 -3.55 6.69 2.62
N TYR A 96 -2.96 5.66 3.27
CA TYR A 96 -3.35 4.28 3.05
C TYR A 96 -4.81 3.99 3.43
N GLU A 97 -5.28 4.50 4.57
CA GLU A 97 -6.67 4.35 5.01
C GLU A 97 -7.67 5.00 4.05
N ILE A 98 -7.36 6.20 3.55
CA ILE A 98 -8.15 6.88 2.52
C ILE A 98 -8.23 6.03 1.26
N LEU A 99 -7.09 5.54 0.75
CA LEU A 99 -7.03 4.69 -0.44
C LEU A 99 -7.88 3.42 -0.28
N VAL A 100 -7.77 2.74 0.87
CA VAL A 100 -8.57 1.54 1.15
C VAL A 100 -10.07 1.87 1.16
N GLY A 101 -10.44 3.04 1.71
CA GLY A 101 -11.81 3.55 1.67
C GLY A 101 -12.29 3.77 0.22
N GLU A 102 -11.51 4.50 -0.57
CA GLU A 102 -11.81 4.79 -1.97
C GLU A 102 -12.01 3.52 -2.79
N VAL A 103 -11.12 2.53 -2.65
CA VAL A 103 -11.23 1.24 -3.36
C VAL A 103 -12.56 0.54 -3.01
N LYS A 104 -12.96 0.53 -1.73
CA LYS A 104 -14.23 -0.08 -1.30
C LYS A 104 -15.43 0.66 -1.87
N ASP A 105 -15.39 1.99 -1.85
CA ASP A 105 -16.48 2.84 -2.35
C ASP A 105 -16.64 2.72 -3.86
N TYR A 106 -15.53 2.66 -4.60
CA TYR A 106 -15.55 2.38 -6.04
C TYR A 106 -16.09 0.99 -6.34
N GLN A 107 -15.65 -0.04 -5.60
CA GLN A 107 -16.14 -1.39 -5.79
C GLN A 107 -17.67 -1.49 -5.59
N LYS A 108 -18.19 -0.81 -4.56
CA LYS A 108 -19.64 -0.71 -4.31
C LYS A 108 -20.34 -0.02 -5.48
N THR A 109 -19.83 1.12 -5.91
CA THR A 109 -20.38 1.92 -7.01
C THR A 109 -20.39 1.14 -8.33
N TRP A 110 -19.29 0.45 -8.65
CA TRP A 110 -19.20 -0.39 -9.85
C TRP A 110 -20.18 -1.55 -9.81
N THR A 111 -20.33 -2.20 -8.66
CA THR A 111 -21.31 -3.28 -8.49
C THR A 111 -22.73 -2.79 -8.75
N GLU A 112 -23.09 -1.62 -8.22
CA GLU A 112 -24.41 -1.02 -8.44
C GLU A 112 -24.62 -0.63 -9.90
N ARG A 113 -23.62 -0.03 -10.54
CA ARG A 113 -23.67 0.30 -11.97
C ARG A 113 -23.88 -0.94 -12.84
N ILE A 114 -23.16 -2.02 -12.56
CA ILE A 114 -23.31 -3.30 -13.27
C ILE A 114 -24.74 -3.82 -13.13
N LYS A 115 -25.32 -3.80 -11.93
CA LYS A 115 -26.74 -4.20 -11.72
C LYS A 115 -27.70 -3.35 -12.54
N LEU A 116 -27.51 -2.04 -12.56
CA LEU A 116 -28.35 -1.13 -13.35
C LEU A 116 -28.27 -1.45 -14.85
N TYR A 117 -27.06 -1.72 -15.36
CA TYR A 117 -26.90 -2.11 -16.76
C TYR A 117 -27.61 -3.42 -17.09
N TYR A 118 -27.51 -4.44 -16.22
CA TYR A 118 -28.25 -5.69 -16.38
C TYR A 118 -29.77 -5.44 -16.38
N ALA A 119 -30.28 -4.68 -15.42
CA ALA A 119 -31.71 -4.36 -15.34
C ALA A 119 -32.21 -3.64 -16.59
N ILE A 120 -31.45 -2.65 -17.10
CA ILE A 120 -31.77 -1.96 -18.36
C ILE A 120 -31.83 -2.97 -19.51
N HIS A 121 -30.82 -3.83 -19.63
CA HIS A 121 -30.76 -4.82 -20.70
C HIS A 121 -31.93 -5.81 -20.64
N GLU A 122 -32.21 -6.39 -19.47
CA GLU A 122 -33.32 -7.32 -19.25
C GLU A 122 -34.66 -6.68 -19.59
N ASN A 123 -34.89 -5.44 -19.16
CA ASN A 123 -36.11 -4.69 -19.47
C ASN A 123 -36.31 -4.53 -20.98
N ILE A 124 -35.26 -4.13 -21.71
CA ILE A 124 -35.35 -3.96 -23.17
C ILE A 124 -35.52 -5.29 -23.89
N GLN A 125 -34.86 -6.36 -23.43
CA GLN A 125 -35.05 -7.70 -24.00
C GLN A 125 -36.47 -8.23 -23.78
N GLY A 126 -37.06 -7.95 -22.61
CA GLY A 126 -38.47 -8.24 -22.33
C GLY A 126 -39.39 -7.57 -23.35
N VAL A 127 -39.21 -6.27 -23.58
CA VAL A 127 -39.99 -5.51 -24.59
C VAL A 127 -39.79 -6.08 -26.00
N ARG A 128 -38.54 -6.37 -26.39
CA ARG A 128 -38.24 -6.97 -27.71
C ARG A 128 -38.95 -8.31 -27.91
N ARG A 129 -39.00 -9.14 -26.87
CA ARG A 129 -39.71 -10.43 -26.91
C ARG A 129 -41.20 -10.21 -27.12
N SER A 130 -41.83 -9.34 -26.33
CA SER A 130 -43.25 -9.03 -26.48
C SER A 130 -43.59 -8.53 -27.88
N ILE A 131 -42.76 -7.66 -28.46
CA ILE A 131 -42.96 -7.19 -29.84
C ILE A 131 -42.84 -8.36 -30.83
N GLY A 132 -41.82 -9.21 -30.70
CA GLY A 132 -41.63 -10.38 -31.56
C GLY A 132 -42.82 -11.34 -31.52
N GLU A 133 -43.34 -11.62 -30.32
CA GLU A 133 -44.51 -12.48 -30.13
C GLU A 133 -45.76 -11.90 -30.80
N ILE A 134 -45.99 -10.58 -30.68
CA ILE A 134 -47.09 -9.89 -31.35
C ILE A 134 -46.97 -10.00 -32.87
N VAL A 135 -45.76 -9.77 -33.42
CA VAL A 135 -45.52 -9.76 -34.87
C VAL A 135 -45.65 -11.16 -35.48
N THR A 136 -45.18 -12.18 -34.78
CA THR A 136 -45.12 -13.56 -35.31
C THR A 136 -46.33 -14.41 -34.95
N GLY A 137 -47.14 -14.00 -33.97
CA GLY A 137 -48.27 -14.78 -33.46
C GLY A 137 -47.86 -16.05 -32.69
N GLY A 138 -46.58 -16.14 -32.28
CA GLY A 138 -46.02 -17.30 -31.58
C GLY A 138 -44.79 -16.93 -30.77
N THR A 139 -44.22 -17.89 -30.04
CA THR A 139 -43.02 -17.65 -29.22
C THR A 139 -41.81 -17.37 -30.09
N VAL A 140 -41.09 -16.28 -29.80
CA VAL A 140 -39.86 -15.90 -30.52
C VAL A 140 -38.64 -16.13 -29.64
N GLU A 141 -37.68 -16.89 -30.15
CA GLU A 141 -36.35 -17.01 -29.55
C GLU A 141 -35.51 -15.80 -29.97
N LEU A 142 -35.07 -15.00 -29.01
CA LEU A 142 -34.20 -13.86 -29.28
C LEU A 142 -32.73 -14.31 -29.26
N GLU A 143 -31.92 -13.76 -30.15
CA GLU A 143 -30.46 -13.87 -30.06
C GLU A 143 -29.98 -13.41 -28.68
N LYS A 144 -29.20 -14.25 -28.01
CA LYS A 144 -28.57 -13.89 -26.74
C LYS A 144 -27.45 -12.90 -27.01
N TYR A 145 -27.70 -11.64 -26.73
CA TYR A 145 -26.65 -10.63 -26.65
C TYR A 145 -25.99 -10.72 -25.26
N ASP A 146 -24.74 -11.18 -25.21
CA ASP A 146 -23.97 -11.15 -23.98
C ASP A 146 -23.51 -9.71 -23.71
N PHE A 147 -24.16 -9.06 -22.76
CA PHE A 147 -23.87 -7.70 -22.36
C PHE A 147 -22.41 -7.49 -21.91
N MET A 148 -21.72 -8.54 -21.44
CA MET A 148 -20.31 -8.44 -21.02
C MET A 148 -19.30 -8.39 -22.17
N GLN A 149 -19.74 -8.50 -23.43
CA GLN A 149 -18.86 -8.37 -24.59
C GLN A 149 -18.57 -6.92 -25.00
N LEU A 150 -19.36 -5.95 -24.52
CA LEU A 150 -19.10 -4.53 -24.75
C LEU A 150 -18.13 -4.01 -23.67
N GLU A 151 -16.83 -4.12 -23.98
CA GLU A 151 -15.66 -3.57 -23.28
C GLU A 151 -15.65 -3.71 -21.74
N GLY A 152 -15.02 -4.79 -21.27
CA GLY A 152 -14.77 -4.97 -19.83
C GLY A 152 -14.37 -6.38 -19.40
N SER A 153 -14.13 -7.30 -20.34
CA SER A 153 -13.67 -8.66 -20.02
C SER A 153 -12.33 -8.71 -19.28
N GLU A 154 -11.59 -7.60 -19.23
CA GLU A 154 -10.36 -7.44 -18.44
C GLU A 154 -10.59 -6.98 -16.99
N LEU A 155 -11.68 -6.26 -16.69
CA LEU A 155 -11.94 -5.74 -15.33
C LEU A 155 -12.43 -6.83 -14.35
N LEU A 156 -13.04 -7.91 -14.87
CA LEU A 156 -13.47 -9.06 -14.07
C LEU A 156 -12.34 -10.08 -13.81
N LYS A 157 -11.23 -10.02 -14.56
CA LYS A 157 -10.06 -10.92 -14.37
C LYS A 157 -9.27 -10.60 -13.09
N LEU A 158 -9.48 -9.44 -12.47
CA LEU A 158 -8.87 -9.08 -11.18
C LEU A 158 -9.44 -9.86 -9.98
N LYS A 159 -10.51 -10.65 -10.17
CA LYS A 159 -11.03 -11.54 -9.12
C LYS A 159 -10.36 -12.92 -9.02
N SER A 160 -9.49 -13.33 -9.96
CA SER A 160 -8.82 -14.65 -9.88
C SER A 160 -7.35 -14.61 -9.47
N GLY A 161 -6.82 -13.47 -9.07
CA GLY A 161 -5.46 -13.33 -8.55
C GLY A 161 -5.43 -13.24 -7.04
N ASN A 162 -5.86 -14.28 -6.33
CA ASN A 162 -5.41 -14.56 -4.96
C ASN A 162 -5.71 -16.02 -4.59
N ASN A 163 -4.80 -16.90 -4.98
CA ASN A 163 -4.37 -18.00 -4.14
C ASN A 163 -2.91 -18.32 -4.46
N THR A 164 -2.09 -18.57 -3.44
CA THR A 164 -0.62 -18.81 -3.44
C THR A 164 0.20 -17.52 -3.68
N ILE A 165 1.13 -17.07 -2.83
CA ILE A 165 1.98 -17.66 -1.78
C ILE A 165 2.08 -16.66 -0.62
#